data_AF-A0A2N5KC13-F1
#
_entry.id   AF-A0A2N5KC13-F1
#
_cell.length_a   1.000
_cell.length_b   1.000
_cell.length_c   1.000
_cell.angle_alpha   90.00
_cell.angle_beta   90.00
_cell.angle_gamma   90.00
#
_symmetry.space_group_name_H-M   'P 1'
#
loop_
_entity.id
_entity.type
_entity.pdbx_description
1 polymer ?
#
loop_
_entity_poly.entity_id
_entity_poly.type
_entity_poly.pdbx_seq_one_letter_code
_entity_poly.pdbx_strand_id
1 'polypeptide(L)'
;MTEQENTQANAVHGNTKKAADLALAKRAISPDSHKAIHEGRISLEEARELGREGSPFGPAKKTVAKNDRSRSCMCGCGRETRGRFATGHDARVKGWIVKAVREGTLDELSEEIQGYAAERDLIRQTQERMAAEERKRQEVAARKAEAQRKREGETAAKKQNADKS
;
A
#
# COMPACT_ATOMS: atom_id res chain seq x y z
N MET A 1 13.95 -64.39 8.46
CA MET A 1 14.48 -63.02 8.40
C MET A 1 13.52 -62.16 9.20
N THR A 2 13.97 -61.72 10.38
CA THR A 2 13.15 -61.17 11.48
C THR A 2 13.16 -59.64 11.42
N GLU A 3 12.08 -59.05 10.91
CA GLU A 3 11.71 -57.67 11.16
C GLU A 3 10.71 -57.66 12.33
N GLN A 4 11.22 -57.82 13.55
CA GLN A 4 10.44 -57.48 14.75
C GLN A 4 10.63 -55.98 14.99
N GLU A 5 9.77 -55.19 14.34
CA GLU A 5 9.71 -53.75 14.52
C GLU A 5 9.40 -53.41 15.98
N ASN A 6 10.35 -52.68 16.57
CA ASN A 6 10.34 -52.13 17.91
C ASN A 6 9.19 -51.12 18.07
N THR A 7 7.97 -51.63 18.28
CA THR A 7 6.76 -50.87 18.62
C THR A 7 6.74 -50.59 20.12
N GLN A 8 7.79 -49.98 20.64
CA GLN A 8 7.65 -49.24 21.90
C GLN A 8 6.76 -48.04 21.60
N ALA A 9 5.51 -48.13 22.03
CA ALA A 9 4.58 -47.01 22.05
C ALA A 9 5.23 -45.86 22.83
N ASN A 10 5.85 -44.94 22.11
CA ASN A 10 6.44 -43.74 22.66
C ASN A 10 5.29 -42.94 23.28
N ALA A 11 5.09 -43.12 24.58
CA ALA A 11 4.06 -42.41 25.31
C ALA A 11 4.34 -40.91 25.18
N VAL A 12 3.56 -40.24 24.34
CA VAL A 12 3.72 -38.81 24.08
C VAL A 12 3.55 -38.06 25.40
N HIS A 13 4.58 -37.29 25.75
CA HIS A 13 4.62 -36.56 27.01
C HIS A 13 3.36 -35.69 27.20
N GLY A 14 2.79 -35.66 28.40
CA GLY A 14 1.53 -34.95 28.68
C GLY A 14 1.57 -33.46 28.30
N ASN A 15 2.74 -32.82 28.43
CA ASN A 15 2.93 -31.43 27.99
C ASN A 15 2.84 -31.27 26.46
N THR A 16 3.31 -32.25 25.69
CA THR A 16 3.24 -32.23 24.23
C THR A 16 1.80 -32.34 23.76
N LYS A 17 0.98 -33.16 24.42
CA LYS A 17 -0.47 -33.25 24.17
C LYS A 17 -1.19 -31.92 24.40
N LYS A 18 -0.97 -31.31 25.57
CA LYS A 18 -1.54 -29.97 25.89
C LYS A 18 -1.09 -28.90 24.90
N ALA A 19 0.16 -28.93 24.47
CA ALA A 19 0.70 -27.99 23.50
C ALA A 19 0.12 -28.21 22.09
N ALA A 20 -0.14 -29.46 21.69
CA ALA A 20 -0.82 -29.81 20.46
C ALA A 20 -2.29 -29.35 20.48
N ASP A 21 -3.00 -29.54 21.59
CA ASP A 21 -4.39 -29.08 21.75
C ASP A 21 -4.49 -27.55 21.63
N LEU A 22 -3.56 -26.83 22.28
CA LEU A 22 -3.48 -25.36 22.17
C LEU A 22 -3.14 -24.91 20.74
N ALA A 23 -2.26 -25.63 20.05
CA ALA A 23 -1.90 -25.33 18.67
C ALA A 23 -3.08 -25.55 17.71
N LEU A 24 -3.86 -26.61 17.91
CA LEU A 24 -5.10 -26.87 17.16
C LEU A 24 -6.14 -25.78 17.42
N ALA A 25 -6.35 -25.41 18.69
CA ALA A 25 -7.27 -24.33 19.08
C ALA A 25 -6.89 -22.98 18.45
N LYS A 26 -5.59 -22.68 18.36
CA LYS A 26 -5.05 -21.49 17.69
C LYS A 26 -4.99 -21.61 16.16
N ARG A 27 -5.44 -22.74 15.59
CA ARG A 27 -5.39 -23.04 14.15
C ARG A 27 -3.98 -23.00 13.56
N ALA A 28 -2.97 -23.31 14.37
CA ALA A 28 -1.57 -23.37 13.94
C ALA A 28 -1.23 -24.69 13.23
N ILE A 29 -1.95 -25.77 13.53
CA ILE A 29 -1.76 -27.11 12.94
C ILE A 29 -3.09 -27.66 12.42
N SER A 30 -3.03 -28.58 11.45
CA SER A 30 -4.20 -29.30 10.95
C SER A 30 -4.70 -30.36 11.95
N PRO A 31 -5.99 -30.76 11.88
CA PRO A 31 -6.51 -31.89 12.66
C PRO A 31 -5.75 -33.20 12.44
N ASP A 32 -5.29 -33.44 11.20
CA ASP A 32 -4.51 -34.64 10.86
C ASP A 32 -3.13 -34.63 11.52
N SER A 33 -2.45 -33.47 11.51
CA SER A 33 -1.19 -33.29 12.22
C SER A 33 -1.36 -33.44 13.73
N HIS A 34 -2.46 -32.94 14.31
CA HIS A 34 -2.77 -33.14 15.72
C HIS A 34 -2.91 -34.63 16.08
N LYS A 35 -3.64 -35.41 15.27
CA LYS A 35 -3.76 -36.86 15.43
C LYS A 35 -2.40 -37.57 15.32
N ALA A 36 -1.58 -37.19 14.35
CA ALA A 36 -0.25 -37.76 14.15
C ALA A 36 0.71 -37.47 15.33
N ILE A 37 0.59 -36.32 15.99
CA ILE A 37 1.35 -36.02 17.22
C ILE A 37 0.93 -36.94 18.36
N HIS A 38 -0.37 -37.17 18.56
CA HIS A 38 -0.86 -38.08 19.62
C HIS A 38 -0.45 -39.54 19.39
N GLU A 39 -0.29 -39.93 18.12
CA GLU A 39 0.25 -41.23 17.71
C GLU A 39 1.79 -41.29 17.78
N GLY A 40 2.47 -40.18 18.09
CA GLY A 40 3.93 -40.11 18.17
C GLY A 40 4.63 -40.22 16.82
N ARG A 41 3.91 -40.03 15.70
CA ARG A 41 4.45 -40.15 14.34
C ARG A 41 5.21 -38.92 13.87
N ILE A 42 4.85 -37.74 14.38
CA ILE A 42 5.52 -36.47 14.08
C ILE A 42 5.65 -35.65 15.36
N SER A 43 6.65 -34.77 15.39
CA SER A 43 6.82 -33.79 16.47
C SER A 43 5.85 -32.61 16.33
N LEU A 44 5.67 -31.87 17.43
CA LEU A 44 4.88 -30.63 17.44
C LEU A 44 5.48 -29.54 16.53
N GLU A 45 6.81 -29.53 16.38
CA GLU A 45 7.52 -28.55 15.54
C GLU A 45 7.26 -28.84 14.05
N GLU A 46 7.43 -30.09 13.62
CA GLU A 46 7.11 -30.52 12.24
C GLU A 46 5.64 -30.27 11.89
N ALA A 47 4.73 -30.52 12.84
CA ALA A 47 3.32 -30.24 12.66
C ALA A 47 3.03 -28.74 12.44
N ARG A 48 3.79 -27.84 13.10
CA ARG A 48 3.66 -26.39 12.94
C ARG A 48 4.23 -25.91 11.60
N GLU A 49 5.29 -26.54 11.11
CA GLU A 49 5.84 -26.23 9.79
C GLU A 49 4.87 -26.63 8.66
N LEU A 50 4.18 -27.77 8.80
CA LEU A 50 3.10 -28.17 7.88
C LEU A 50 1.93 -27.16 7.89
N GLY A 51 1.69 -26.52 9.03
CA GLY A 51 0.65 -25.53 9.20
C GLY A 51 -0.77 -26.10 9.18
N ARG A 52 -1.76 -25.21 9.05
CA ARG A 52 -3.20 -25.57 9.10
C ARG A 52 -3.66 -26.46 7.95
N GLU A 53 -3.10 -26.29 6.76
CA GLU A 53 -3.52 -27.00 5.54
C GLU A 53 -2.56 -28.13 5.14
N GLY A 54 -1.44 -28.27 5.84
CA GLY A 54 -0.50 -29.37 5.63
C GLY A 54 -1.02 -30.65 6.25
N SER A 55 -1.08 -31.70 5.44
CA SER A 55 -1.29 -33.06 5.93
C SER A 55 0.08 -33.74 6.07
N PRO A 56 0.35 -34.46 7.16
CA PRO A 56 1.59 -35.22 7.33
C PRO A 56 1.71 -36.38 6.35
N PHE A 57 0.62 -36.74 5.65
CA PHE A 57 0.58 -37.83 4.67
C PHE A 57 0.47 -37.35 3.22
N GLY A 58 0.41 -36.03 3.00
CA GLY A 58 0.27 -35.44 1.67
C GLY A 58 1.58 -34.85 1.15
N PRO A 59 1.70 -34.62 -0.17
CA PRO A 59 2.81 -33.85 -0.71
C PRO A 59 2.80 -32.46 -0.07
N ALA A 60 3.94 -32.02 0.44
CA ALA A 60 4.09 -30.71 1.10
C ALA A 60 3.59 -29.60 0.17
N LYS A 61 2.40 -29.05 0.47
CA LYS A 61 1.91 -27.85 -0.22
C LYS A 61 2.77 -26.70 0.27
N LYS A 62 3.80 -26.33 -0.49
CA LYS A 62 4.54 -25.07 -0.27
C LYS A 62 3.52 -23.94 -0.35
N THR A 63 3.12 -23.41 0.80
CA THR A 63 2.35 -22.18 0.86
C THR A 63 3.27 -21.08 0.40
N VAL A 64 3.23 -20.74 -0.89
CA VAL A 64 3.90 -19.54 -1.40
C VAL A 64 3.36 -18.41 -0.56
N ALA A 65 4.21 -17.83 0.29
CA ALA A 65 3.81 -16.77 1.18
C ALA A 65 3.06 -15.73 0.34
N LYS A 66 1.92 -15.24 0.83
CA LYS A 66 1.11 -14.28 0.07
C LYS A 66 1.91 -13.05 -0.39
N ASN A 67 3.04 -12.79 0.29
CA ASN A 67 4.00 -11.73 0.04
C ASN A 67 5.07 -12.04 -1.02
N ASP A 68 5.13 -13.27 -1.53
CA ASP A 68 6.11 -13.70 -2.54
C ASP A 68 5.55 -13.65 -3.97
N ARG A 69 4.32 -13.14 -4.14
CA ARG A 69 3.78 -12.85 -5.46
C ARG A 69 4.37 -11.55 -5.96
N SER A 70 5.41 -11.65 -6.80
CA SER A 70 5.87 -10.52 -7.60
C SER A 70 4.72 -10.01 -8.49
N ARG A 71 4.63 -8.70 -8.64
CA ARG A 71 3.72 -8.03 -9.57
C ARG A 71 4.52 -7.07 -10.42
N SER A 72 4.08 -6.87 -11.66
CA SER A 72 4.63 -5.80 -12.51
C SER A 72 4.40 -4.44 -11.86
N CYS A 73 5.38 -3.56 -11.98
CA CYS A 73 5.29 -2.20 -11.47
C CYS A 73 4.22 -1.42 -12.25
N MET A 74 3.26 -0.86 -11.52
CA MET A 74 2.09 -0.14 -12.04
C MET A 74 2.44 1.14 -12.83
N CYS A 75 3.69 1.62 -12.76
CA CYS A 75 4.14 2.72 -13.62
C CYS A 75 4.41 2.29 -15.08
N GLY A 76 4.23 1.01 -15.42
CA GLY A 76 4.45 0.47 -16.77
C GLY A 76 5.92 0.18 -17.13
N CYS A 77 6.86 0.25 -16.19
CA CYS A 77 8.28 0.01 -16.49
C CYS A 77 8.66 -1.48 -16.64
N GLY A 78 7.72 -2.40 -16.41
CA GLY A 78 7.94 -3.84 -16.52
C GLY A 78 8.73 -4.49 -15.37
N ARG A 79 9.28 -3.74 -14.40
CA ARG A 79 9.99 -4.34 -13.26
C ARG A 79 9.03 -5.11 -12.36
N GLU A 80 9.47 -6.27 -11.90
CA GLU A 80 8.78 -7.04 -10.88
C GLU A 80 9.04 -6.45 -9.48
N THR A 81 7.97 -6.31 -8.69
CA THR A 81 8.02 -5.71 -7.37
C THR A 81 7.11 -6.48 -6.42
N ARG A 82 7.42 -6.43 -5.12
CA ARG A 82 6.52 -6.98 -4.08
C ARG A 82 5.31 -6.07 -3.79
N GLY A 83 5.36 -4.82 -4.26
CA GLY A 83 4.33 -3.81 -4.05
C GLY A 83 3.61 -3.42 -5.34
N ARG A 84 3.05 -2.20 -5.37
CA ARG A 84 2.48 -1.61 -6.59
C ARG A 84 3.53 -0.92 -7.46
N PHE A 85 4.59 -0.39 -6.84
CA PHE A 85 5.62 0.38 -7.50
C PHE A 85 7.01 -0.10 -7.10
N ALA A 86 7.97 0.03 -8.02
CA ALA A 86 9.37 -0.07 -7.69
C ALA A 86 9.77 1.13 -6.82
N THR A 87 10.85 0.99 -6.06
CA THR A 87 11.36 2.05 -5.20
C THR A 87 11.53 3.36 -5.98
N GLY A 88 10.88 4.44 -5.50
CA GLY A 88 10.90 5.77 -6.12
C GLY A 88 9.91 5.98 -7.29
N HIS A 89 9.30 4.93 -7.85
CA HIS A 89 8.41 5.07 -9.00
C HIS A 89 7.06 5.68 -8.64
N ASP A 90 6.61 5.54 -7.39
CA ASP A 90 5.39 6.20 -6.88
C ASP A 90 5.45 7.72 -7.06
N ALA A 91 6.59 8.35 -6.71
CA ALA A 91 6.76 9.80 -6.86
C ALA A 91 6.63 10.25 -8.33
N ARG A 92 7.11 9.42 -9.27
CA ARG A 92 7.00 9.70 -10.71
C ARG A 92 5.56 9.63 -11.19
N VAL A 93 4.82 8.60 -10.78
CA VAL A 93 3.40 8.43 -11.11
C VAL A 93 2.56 9.56 -10.51
N LYS A 94 2.84 9.96 -9.26
CA LYS A 94 2.23 11.15 -8.64
C LYS A 94 2.48 12.41 -9.47
N GLY A 95 3.70 12.61 -9.97
CA GLY A 95 4.04 13.74 -10.85
C GLY A 95 3.21 13.73 -12.14
N TRP A 96 3.03 12.57 -12.77
CA TRP A 96 2.18 12.41 -13.95
C TRP A 96 0.71 12.71 -13.67
N ILE A 97 0.16 12.18 -12.56
CA ILE A 97 -1.22 12.46 -12.15
C ILE A 97 -1.43 13.96 -11.92
N VAL A 98 -0.53 14.61 -11.18
CA VAL A 98 -0.60 16.06 -10.93
C VAL A 98 -0.58 16.85 -12.25
N LYS A 99 0.25 16.44 -13.20
CA LYS A 99 0.31 17.06 -14.52
C LYS A 99 -0.99 16.86 -15.29
N ALA A 100 -1.51 15.64 -15.35
CA ALA A 100 -2.77 15.32 -16.04
C ALA A 100 -3.96 16.08 -15.44
N VAL A 101 -4.04 16.22 -14.12
CA VAL A 101 -5.08 17.03 -13.46
C VAL A 101 -4.97 18.51 -13.81
N ARG A 102 -3.75 19.04 -13.94
CA ARG A 102 -3.51 20.44 -14.36
C ARG A 102 -3.88 20.68 -15.81
N GLU A 103 -3.63 19.70 -16.68
CA GLU A 103 -3.88 19.79 -18.13
C GLU A 103 -5.30 19.37 -18.52
N GLY A 104 -6.04 18.74 -17.61
CA GLY A 104 -7.38 18.21 -17.87
C GLY A 104 -7.38 16.89 -18.66
N THR A 105 -6.27 16.16 -18.68
CA THR A 105 -6.05 14.92 -19.46
C THR A 105 -6.03 13.68 -18.56
N LEU A 106 -6.81 13.68 -17.48
CA LEU A 106 -6.81 12.58 -16.49
C LEU A 106 -7.34 11.28 -17.10
N ASP A 107 -8.26 11.39 -18.05
CA ASP A 107 -8.88 10.31 -18.81
C ASP A 107 -7.90 9.58 -19.74
N GLU A 108 -6.78 10.23 -20.12
CA GLU A 108 -5.72 9.61 -20.91
C GLU A 108 -4.84 8.64 -20.08
N LEU A 109 -4.92 8.70 -18.75
CA LEU A 109 -4.21 7.77 -17.88
C LEU A 109 -4.92 6.42 -17.83
N SER A 110 -4.16 5.33 -17.68
CA SER A 110 -4.73 3.99 -17.49
C SER A 110 -5.66 3.92 -16.27
N GLU A 111 -6.72 3.11 -16.33
CA GLU A 111 -7.68 2.90 -15.24
C GLU A 111 -7.02 2.55 -13.90
N GLU A 112 -5.95 1.76 -13.93
CA GLU A 112 -5.15 1.42 -12.75
C GLU A 112 -4.56 2.65 -12.05
N ILE A 113 -4.00 3.58 -12.83
CA ILE A 113 -3.44 4.84 -12.32
C ILE A 113 -4.56 5.77 -11.85
N GLN A 114 -5.69 5.81 -12.55
CA GLN A 114 -6.86 6.59 -12.11
C GLN A 114 -7.39 6.09 -10.77
N GLY A 115 -7.54 4.77 -10.61
CA GLY A 115 -7.94 4.14 -9.35
C GLY A 115 -6.94 4.43 -8.22
N TYR A 116 -5.65 4.38 -8.51
CA TYR A 116 -4.61 4.80 -7.56
C TYR A 116 -4.73 6.27 -7.15
N ALA A 117 -4.99 7.16 -8.10
CA ALA A 117 -5.15 8.58 -7.86
C ALA A 117 -6.37 8.88 -6.98
N ALA A 118 -7.47 8.16 -7.18
CA ALA A 118 -8.68 8.24 -6.37
C ALA A 118 -8.46 7.70 -4.95
N GLU A 119 -7.88 6.50 -4.81
CA GLU A 119 -7.59 5.87 -3.50
C GLU A 119 -6.69 6.76 -2.63
N ARG A 120 -5.76 7.49 -3.25
CA ARG A 120 -4.83 8.40 -2.56
C ARG A 120 -5.31 9.84 -2.51
N ASP A 121 -6.49 10.14 -3.03
CA ASP A 121 -7.10 11.48 -3.01
C ASP A 121 -6.22 12.57 -3.67
N LEU A 122 -5.39 12.17 -4.64
CA LEU A 122 -4.41 13.04 -5.30
C LEU A 122 -5.09 14.06 -6.22
N ILE A 123 -6.23 13.68 -6.80
CA ILE A 123 -7.02 14.54 -7.70
C ILE A 123 -7.55 15.73 -6.92
N ARG A 124 -8.27 15.46 -5.81
CA ARG A 124 -8.85 16.49 -4.94
C ARG A 124 -7.78 17.42 -4.38
N GLN A 125 -6.71 16.86 -3.81
CA GLN A 125 -5.60 17.66 -3.27
C GLN A 125 -4.97 18.58 -4.32
N THR A 126 -4.83 18.09 -5.56
CA THR A 126 -4.27 18.90 -6.65
C THR A 126 -5.22 20.02 -7.05
N GLN A 127 -6.52 19.74 -7.18
CA GLN A 127 -7.54 20.74 -7.48
C GLN A 127 -7.62 21.82 -6.40
N GLU A 128 -7.63 21.44 -5.12
CA GLU A 128 -7.64 22.36 -3.99
C GLU A 128 -6.40 23.27 -3.99
N ARG A 129 -5.21 22.71 -4.29
CA ARG A 129 -3.97 23.46 -4.42
C ARG A 129 -4.04 24.46 -5.58
N MET A 130 -4.52 24.04 -6.75
CA MET A 130 -4.68 24.95 -7.91
C MET A 130 -5.66 26.08 -7.59
N ALA A 131 -6.79 25.78 -6.95
CA ALA A 131 -7.75 26.79 -6.54
C ALA A 131 -7.14 27.77 -5.53
N ALA A 132 -6.31 27.28 -4.59
CA ALA A 132 -5.60 28.14 -3.65
C ALA A 132 -4.55 29.03 -4.31
N GLU A 133 -3.80 28.50 -5.28
CA GLU A 133 -2.82 29.26 -6.08
C GLU A 133 -3.51 30.37 -6.88
N GLU A 134 -4.65 30.06 -7.50
CA GLU A 134 -5.44 31.03 -8.27
C GLU A 134 -6.03 32.12 -7.38
N ARG A 135 -6.59 31.76 -6.21
CA ARG A 135 -7.05 32.76 -5.22
C ARG A 135 -5.93 33.71 -4.81
N LYS A 136 -4.73 33.19 -4.52
CA LYS A 136 -3.56 34.01 -4.19
C LYS A 136 -3.17 34.93 -5.35
N ARG A 137 -3.21 34.42 -6.58
CA ARG A 137 -2.92 35.22 -7.79
C ARG A 137 -3.91 36.37 -7.96
N GLN A 138 -5.20 36.11 -7.74
CA GLN A 138 -6.25 37.12 -7.81
C GLN A 138 -6.11 38.19 -6.72
N GLU A 139 -5.79 37.78 -5.48
CA GLU A 139 -5.55 38.71 -4.38
C GLU A 139 -4.35 39.64 -4.67
N VAL A 140 -3.24 39.07 -5.15
CA VAL A 140 -2.05 39.85 -5.53
C VAL A 140 -2.36 40.80 -6.69
N ALA A 141 -3.13 40.35 -7.69
CA ALA A 141 -3.55 41.18 -8.80
C ALA A 141 -4.46 42.34 -8.34
N ALA A 142 -5.43 42.07 -7.46
CA ALA A 142 -6.32 43.08 -6.90
C ALA A 142 -5.56 44.13 -6.08
N ARG A 143 -4.65 43.70 -5.19
CA ARG A 143 -3.78 44.59 -4.43
C ARG A 143 -2.92 45.47 -5.34
N LYS A 144 -2.36 44.90 -6.42
CA LYS A 144 -1.57 45.65 -7.38
C LYS A 144 -2.42 46.69 -8.13
N ALA A 145 -3.64 46.33 -8.54
CA ALA A 145 -4.57 47.23 -9.21
C ALA A 145 -5.01 48.39 -8.30
N GLU A 146 -5.29 48.11 -7.02
CA GLU A 146 -5.62 49.13 -6.03
C GLU A 146 -4.46 50.11 -5.82
N ALA A 147 -3.24 49.58 -5.63
CA ALA A 147 -2.05 50.40 -5.48
C ALA A 147 -1.78 51.29 -6.71
N GLN A 148 -2.04 50.76 -7.91
CA GLN A 148 -1.93 51.53 -9.15
C GLN A 148 -2.95 52.66 -9.21
N ARG A 149 -4.23 52.40 -8.92
CA ARG A 149 -5.28 53.43 -8.88
C ARG A 149 -4.96 54.54 -7.87
N LYS A 150 -4.40 54.18 -6.71
CA LYS A 150 -3.97 55.16 -5.70
C LYS A 150 -2.86 56.07 -6.23
N ARG A 151 -1.85 55.52 -6.91
CA ARG A 151 -0.77 56.29 -7.54
C ARG A 151 -1.28 57.21 -8.65
N GLU A 152 -2.20 56.72 -9.48
CA GLU A 152 -2.84 57.51 -10.54
C GLU A 152 -3.66 58.67 -9.95
N GLY A 153 -4.43 58.41 -8.88
CA GLY A 153 -5.16 59.46 -8.15
C GLY A 153 -4.25 60.52 -7.54
N GLU A 154 -3.16 60.11 -6.87
CA GLU A 154 -2.16 61.03 -6.29
C GLU A 154 -1.46 61.88 -7.36
N THR A 155 -1.13 61.28 -8.52
CA THR A 155 -0.50 62.02 -9.62
C THR A 155 -1.48 62.99 -10.29
N ALA A 156 -2.75 62.61 -10.46
CA ALA A 156 -3.79 63.50 -10.97
C ALA A 156 -4.05 64.69 -10.04
N ALA A 157 -4.13 64.46 -8.73
CA ALA A 157 -4.32 65.52 -7.73
C ALA A 157 -3.15 66.51 -7.72
N LYS A 158 -1.90 66.02 -7.82
CA LYS A 158 -0.71 66.88 -7.91
C LYS A 158 -0.72 67.78 -9.15
N LYS A 159 -1.13 67.25 -10.31
CA LYS A 159 -1.27 68.04 -11.54
C LYS A 159 -2.30 69.17 -11.40
N GLN A 160 -3.49 68.84 -10.89
CA GLN A 160 -4.56 69.83 -10.69
C GLN A 160 -4.18 70.97 -9.74
N ASN A 161 -3.35 70.71 -8.73
CA ASN A 161 -2.86 71.75 -7.83
C ASN A 161 -1.78 72.62 -8.48
N ALA A 162 -0.94 72.05 -9.34
CA ALA A 162 0.07 72.78 -10.09
C ALA A 162 -0.56 73.75 -11.10
N ASP A 163 -1.64 73.35 -11.78
CA ASP A 163 -2.34 74.19 -12.76
C ASP A 163 -3.12 75.38 -12.13
N LYS A 164 -3.31 75.37 -10.79
CA LYS A 164 -4.02 76.44 -10.07
C LYS A 164 -3.11 77.50 -9.43
N SER A 165 -1.79 77.28 -9.44
CA SER A 165 -0.79 78.18 -8.84
C SER A 165 -0.18 79.08 -9.90
#